data_AF-A0AAV3Z973-F1
#
_entry.id   AF-A0AAV3Z973-F1
#
_cell.length_a   1.000
_cell.length_b   1.000
_cell.length_c   1.000
_cell.angle_alpha   90.00
_cell.angle_beta   90.00
_cell.angle_gamma   90.00
#
_symmetry.space_group_name_H-M   'P 1'
#
loop_
_entity.id
_entity.type
_entity.pdbx_description
1 polymer ?
#
loop_
_entity_poly.entity_id
_entity_poly.type
_entity_poly.pdbx_seq_one_letter_code
_entity_poly.pdbx_strand_id
1 'polypeptide(L)'
;MSELTARLVKLGRDLGLEGPELRAFVKEERDREEKREAQERQEKKEAQERQEKREAQEREDKMRKEEQERKDKLELEKLKLQAEIENAKSLYSKKDSSTTEYRKLYFFMTLLFDLVFSGYTPRTTRAIRPLTHIFSRSVQEVGI
;
A
#
# COMPACT_ATOMS: atom_id res chain seq x y z
N MET A 1 41.90 30.95 -44.51
CA MET A 1 41.02 30.22 -45.45
C MET A 1 40.65 28.92 -44.77
N SER A 2 39.36 28.57 -44.67
CA SER A 2 38.95 27.29 -44.08
C SER A 2 39.36 26.14 -45.01
N GLU A 3 39.66 24.98 -44.45
CA GLU A 3 40.09 23.81 -45.24
C GLU A 3 39.04 23.43 -46.30
N LEU A 4 37.77 23.59 -45.94
CA LEU A 4 36.61 23.39 -46.78
C LEU A 4 36.56 24.38 -47.96
N THR A 5 36.86 25.67 -47.75
CA THR A 5 36.95 26.63 -48.86
C THR A 5 38.10 26.30 -49.81
N ALA A 6 39.24 25.84 -49.30
CA ALA A 6 40.35 25.40 -50.16
C ALA A 6 39.99 24.18 -51.01
N ARG A 7 39.27 23.20 -50.44
CA ARG A 7 38.75 22.03 -51.16
C ARG A 7 37.72 22.42 -52.23
N LEU A 8 36.76 23.28 -51.90
CA LEU A 8 35.75 23.76 -52.86
C LEU A 8 36.37 24.57 -54.00
N VAL A 9 37.37 25.41 -53.72
CA VAL A 9 38.10 26.16 -54.75
C VAL A 9 38.88 25.21 -55.67
N LYS A 10 39.51 24.17 -55.13
CA LYS A 10 40.18 23.15 -55.93
C LYS A 10 39.19 22.39 -56.81
N LEU A 11 38.08 21.92 -56.23
CA LEU A 11 37.04 21.20 -56.95
C LEU A 11 36.42 22.04 -58.08
N GLY A 12 36.15 23.32 -57.83
CA GLY A 12 35.60 24.21 -58.85
C GLY A 12 36.59 24.47 -59.99
N ARG A 13 37.90 24.57 -59.70
CA ARG A 13 38.94 24.63 -60.75
C ARG A 13 39.04 23.33 -61.55
N ASP A 14 38.95 22.18 -60.89
CA ASP A 14 38.95 20.86 -61.53
C ASP A 14 37.72 20.68 -62.46
N LEU A 15 36.63 21.39 -62.18
CA LEU A 15 35.43 21.47 -63.02
C LEU A 15 35.52 22.54 -64.13
N GLY A 16 36.65 23.25 -64.25
CA GLY A 16 36.86 24.29 -65.25
C GLY A 16 36.20 25.64 -64.94
N LEU A 17 35.73 25.87 -63.70
CA LEU A 17 35.14 27.13 -63.30
C LEU A 17 36.22 28.15 -62.95
N GLU A 18 36.11 29.36 -63.48
CA GLU A 18 37.05 30.46 -63.22
C GLU A 18 36.35 31.76 -62.78
N GLY A 19 37.12 32.65 -62.16
CA GLY A 19 36.70 34.02 -61.90
C GLY A 19 35.40 34.15 -61.08
N PRO A 20 34.32 34.74 -61.62
CA PRO A 20 33.04 34.90 -60.92
C PRO A 20 32.31 33.59 -60.65
N GLU A 21 32.36 32.63 -61.58
CA GLU A 21 31.62 31.36 -61.49
C GLU A 21 32.15 30.48 -60.36
N LEU A 22 33.47 30.42 -60.21
CA LEU A 22 34.12 29.72 -59.11
C LEU A 22 33.71 30.29 -57.74
N ARG A 23 33.57 31.62 -57.64
CA ARG A 23 33.13 32.27 -56.38
C ARG A 23 31.67 31.97 -56.08
N ALA A 24 30.82 31.95 -57.10
CA ALA A 24 29.42 31.59 -56.96
C ALA A 24 29.27 30.13 -56.50
N PHE A 25 30.02 29.21 -57.12
CA PHE A 25 30.05 27.79 -56.74
C PHE A 25 30.49 27.58 -55.28
N VAL A 26 31.62 28.17 -54.90
CA VAL A 26 32.15 28.04 -53.52
C VAL A 26 31.18 28.62 -52.50
N LYS A 27 30.50 29.73 -52.84
CA LYS A 27 29.49 30.33 -51.97
C LYS A 27 28.26 29.43 -51.84
N GLU A 28 27.73 28.92 -52.94
CA GLU A 28 26.54 28.07 -52.93
C GLU A 28 26.77 26.76 -52.16
N GLU A 29 27.90 26.09 -52.37
CA GLU A 29 28.22 24.86 -51.64
C GLU A 29 28.42 25.12 -50.14
N ARG A 30 29.07 26.23 -49.79
CA ARG A 30 29.20 26.62 -48.39
C ARG A 30 27.84 26.91 -47.73
N ASP A 31 26.95 27.62 -48.43
CA ASP A 31 25.61 27.91 -47.94
C ASP A 31 24.78 26.63 -47.78
N ARG A 32 24.96 25.63 -48.65
CA ARG A 32 24.34 24.30 -48.53
C ARG A 32 24.88 23.54 -47.33
N GLU A 33 26.18 23.55 -47.12
CA GLU A 33 26.82 22.86 -45.99
C GLU A 33 26.44 23.49 -44.65
N GLU A 34 26.39 24.82 -44.57
CA GLU A 34 25.92 25.53 -43.37
C GLU A 34 24.46 25.21 -43.05
N LYS A 35 23.58 25.11 -44.05
CA LYS A 35 22.20 24.67 -43.87
C LYS A 35 22.10 23.23 -43.36
N ARG A 36 22.91 22.31 -43.89
CA ARG A 36 22.96 20.92 -43.42
C ARG A 36 23.45 20.84 -41.98
N GLU A 37 24.52 21.54 -41.64
CA GLU A 37 25.00 21.60 -40.26
C GLU A 37 23.95 22.18 -39.30
N ALA A 38 23.25 23.23 -39.71
CA ALA A 38 22.19 23.81 -38.91
C ALA A 38 21.04 22.82 -38.67
N GLN A 39 20.63 22.08 -39.71
CA GLN A 39 19.63 21.02 -39.60
C GLN A 39 20.10 19.89 -38.68
N GLU A 40 21.31 19.37 -38.86
CA GLU A 40 21.84 18.31 -37.98
C GLU A 40 21.92 18.75 -36.52
N ARG A 41 22.31 20.00 -36.25
CA ARG A 41 22.33 20.54 -34.88
C ARG A 41 20.93 20.63 -34.30
N GLN A 42 19.94 21.02 -35.11
CA GLN A 42 18.55 21.07 -34.67
C GLN A 42 18.00 19.67 -34.40
N GLU A 43 18.22 18.72 -35.30
CA GLU A 43 17.81 17.32 -35.13
C GLU A 43 18.43 16.69 -33.88
N LYS A 44 19.73 16.94 -33.63
CA LYS A 44 20.40 16.49 -32.41
C LYS A 44 19.77 17.07 -31.15
N LYS A 45 19.45 18.37 -31.15
CA LYS A 45 18.76 19.02 -30.03
C LYS A 45 17.37 18.42 -29.80
N GLU A 46 16.59 18.25 -30.86
CA GLU A 46 15.26 17.65 -30.74
C GLU A 46 15.33 16.20 -30.25
N ALA A 47 16.31 15.42 -30.71
CA ALA A 47 16.51 14.05 -30.24
C ALA A 47 16.86 14.03 -28.74
N GLN A 48 17.74 14.93 -28.29
CA GLN A 48 18.08 15.08 -26.87
C GLN A 48 16.85 15.47 -26.04
N GLU A 49 16.09 16.48 -26.45
CA GLU A 49 14.87 16.88 -25.74
C GLU A 49 13.83 15.75 -25.66
N ARG A 50 13.66 14.97 -26.73
CA ARG A 50 12.76 13.80 -26.71
C ARG A 50 13.25 12.74 -25.74
N GLN A 51 14.55 12.51 -25.67
CA GLN A 51 15.13 11.56 -24.72
C GLN A 51 14.94 12.04 -23.28
N GLU A 52 15.27 13.29 -22.98
CA GLU A 52 15.08 13.87 -21.64
C GLU A 52 13.63 13.81 -21.18
N LYS A 53 12.67 14.10 -22.07
CA LYS A 53 11.23 13.96 -21.77
C LYS A 53 10.83 12.53 -21.43
N ARG A 54 11.35 11.54 -22.18
CA ARG A 54 11.08 10.12 -21.90
C ARG A 54 11.66 9.70 -20.55
N GLU A 55 12.90 10.07 -20.27
CA GLU A 55 13.55 9.75 -19.00
C GLU A 55 12.83 10.40 -17.80
N ALA A 56 12.35 11.64 -17.96
CA ALA A 56 11.55 12.31 -16.94
C ALA A 56 10.22 11.57 -16.67
N GLN A 57 9.51 11.18 -17.74
CA GLN A 57 8.27 10.40 -17.62
C GLN A 57 8.51 9.04 -16.96
N GLU A 58 9.56 8.32 -17.33
CA GLU A 58 9.89 7.03 -16.71
C GLU A 58 10.20 7.16 -15.21
N ARG A 59 10.89 8.24 -14.80
CA ARG A 59 11.13 8.52 -13.39
C ARG A 59 9.84 8.82 -12.63
N GLU A 60 8.96 9.61 -13.22
CA GLU A 60 7.66 9.93 -12.63
C GLU A 60 6.79 8.67 -12.49
N ASP A 61 6.70 7.85 -13.53
CA ASP A 61 5.96 6.59 -13.52
C ASP A 61 6.52 5.61 -12.48
N LYS A 62 7.85 5.55 -12.35
CA LYS A 62 8.51 4.71 -11.33
C LYS A 62 8.17 5.19 -9.93
N MET A 63 8.27 6.48 -9.66
CA MET A 63 7.89 7.07 -8.37
C MET A 63 6.43 6.79 -8.03
N ARG A 64 5.54 6.92 -9.01
CA ARG A 64 4.11 6.64 -8.84
C ARG A 64 3.84 5.17 -8.52
N LYS A 65 4.52 4.23 -9.20
CA LYS A 65 4.43 2.80 -8.90
C LYS A 65 4.93 2.50 -7.49
N GLU A 66 6.08 3.04 -7.10
CA GLU A 66 6.63 2.86 -5.75
C GLU A 66 5.69 3.41 -4.67
N GLU A 67 5.05 4.56 -4.89
CA GLU A 67 4.06 5.11 -3.97
C GLU A 67 2.82 4.20 -3.86
N GLN A 68 2.33 3.68 -5.00
CA GLN A 68 1.21 2.75 -5.00
C GLN A 68 1.53 1.47 -4.23
N GLU A 69 2.71 0.87 -4.46
CA GLU A 69 3.14 -0.33 -3.73
C GLU A 69 3.23 -0.08 -2.21
N ARG A 70 3.64 1.12 -1.78
CA ARG A 70 3.62 1.49 -0.36
C ARG A 70 2.21 1.59 0.20
N LYS A 71 1.27 2.17 -0.56
CA LYS A 71 -0.14 2.26 -0.17
C LYS A 71 -0.75 0.86 -0.05
N ASP A 72 -0.52 0.00 -1.04
CA ASP A 72 -1.05 -1.36 -1.05
C ASP A 72 -0.52 -2.18 0.13
N LYS A 73 0.77 -2.03 0.48
CA LYS A 73 1.36 -2.67 1.68
C LYS A 73 0.70 -2.20 2.98
N LEU A 74 0.49 -0.89 3.11
CA LEU A 74 -0.17 -0.31 4.29
C LEU A 74 -1.63 -0.77 4.40
N GLU A 75 -2.34 -0.88 3.27
CA GLU A 75 -3.71 -1.38 3.26
C GLU A 75 -3.76 -2.86 3.65
N LEU A 76 -2.83 -3.67 3.16
CA LEU A 76 -2.71 -5.07 3.54
C LEU A 76 -2.42 -5.23 5.05
N GLU A 77 -1.51 -4.43 5.61
CA GLU A 77 -1.25 -4.43 7.06
C GLU A 77 -2.48 -4.02 7.87
N LYS A 78 -3.23 -3.00 7.43
CA LYS A 78 -4.48 -2.60 8.09
C LYS A 78 -5.49 -3.74 8.11
N LEU A 79 -5.64 -4.48 7.00
CA LEU A 79 -6.54 -5.62 6.92
C LEU A 79 -6.11 -6.75 7.85
N LYS A 80 -4.81 -7.05 7.91
CA LYS A 80 -4.26 -8.06 8.84
C LYS A 80 -4.53 -7.68 10.29
N LEU A 81 -4.24 -6.43 10.66
CA LEU A 81 -4.49 -5.92 12.01
C LEU A 81 -5.98 -5.94 12.36
N GLN A 82 -6.86 -5.59 11.41
CA GLN A 82 -8.31 -5.69 11.62
C GLN A 82 -8.75 -7.13 11.89
N ALA A 83 -8.26 -8.10 11.11
CA ALA A 83 -8.57 -9.51 11.32
C ALA A 83 -8.04 -10.01 12.68
N GLU A 84 -6.84 -9.60 13.09
CA GLU A 84 -6.27 -9.93 14.40
C GLU A 84 -7.11 -9.35 15.54
N ILE A 85 -7.52 -8.08 15.43
CA ILE A 85 -8.39 -7.42 16.40
C ILE A 85 -9.75 -8.13 16.50
N GLU A 86 -10.35 -8.51 15.38
CA GLU A 86 -11.62 -9.24 15.35
C GLU A 86 -11.50 -10.62 16.01
N ASN A 87 -10.43 -11.35 15.72
CA ASN A 87 -10.14 -12.63 16.36
C ASN A 87 -9.94 -12.45 17.88
N ALA A 88 -9.13 -11.46 18.30
CA ALA A 88 -8.94 -11.15 19.71
C ALA A 88 -10.27 -10.79 20.40
N LYS A 89 -11.12 -9.95 19.79
CA LYS A 89 -12.46 -9.64 20.33
C LYS A 89 -13.30 -10.89 20.55
N SER A 90 -13.28 -11.84 19.62
CA SER A 90 -14.01 -13.10 19.74
C SER A 90 -13.51 -13.97 20.92
N LEU A 91 -12.20 -13.96 21.18
CA LEU A 91 -11.59 -14.67 22.32
C LEU A 91 -11.94 -14.02 23.66
N TYR A 92 -11.91 -12.68 23.74
CA TYR A 92 -12.29 -11.95 24.94
C TYR A 92 -13.78 -12.12 25.26
N SER A 93 -14.67 -12.06 24.26
CA SER A 93 -16.11 -12.28 24.45
C SER A 93 -16.42 -13.68 25.02
N LYS A 94 -15.73 -14.73 24.58
CA LYS A 94 -15.85 -16.09 25.15
C LYS A 94 -15.34 -16.19 26.59
N LYS A 95 -14.36 -15.37 26.97
CA LYS A 95 -13.82 -15.37 28.33
C LYS A 95 -14.78 -14.72 29.32
N ASP A 96 -15.47 -13.67 28.91
CA ASP A 96 -16.44 -12.96 29.75
C ASP A 96 -17.72 -13.77 30.02
N SER A 97 -18.12 -14.66 29.10
CA SER A 97 -19.23 -15.59 29.35
C SER A 97 -18.90 -16.60 30.45
N SER A 98 -17.65 -17.10 30.49
CA SER A 98 -17.23 -18.02 31.56
C SER A 98 -17.20 -17.34 32.93
N THR A 99 -16.67 -16.11 33.03
CA THR A 99 -16.58 -15.38 34.30
C THR A 99 -17.95 -14.93 34.83
N THR A 100 -18.91 -14.65 33.94
CA THR A 100 -20.29 -14.37 34.35
C THR A 100 -21.01 -15.61 34.85
N GLU A 101 -20.78 -16.78 34.27
CA GLU A 101 -21.30 -18.04 34.81
C GLU A 101 -20.72 -18.36 36.20
N TYR A 102 -19.41 -18.18 36.40
CA TYR A 102 -18.80 -18.33 37.73
C TYR A 102 -19.35 -17.32 38.75
N ARG A 103 -19.62 -16.07 38.35
CA ARG A 103 -20.27 -15.08 39.23
C ARG A 103 -21.69 -15.47 39.61
N LYS A 104 -22.48 -16.01 38.67
CA LYS A 104 -23.83 -16.52 38.95
C LYS A 104 -23.77 -17.72 39.90
N LEU A 105 -22.83 -18.64 39.69
CA LEU A 105 -22.62 -19.80 40.57
C LEU A 105 -22.18 -19.38 41.97
N TYR A 106 -21.25 -18.43 42.08
CA TYR A 106 -20.77 -17.90 43.36
C TYR A 106 -21.91 -17.18 44.11
N PHE A 107 -22.68 -16.34 43.42
CA PHE A 107 -23.85 -15.69 44.01
C PHE A 107 -24.90 -16.69 44.51
N PHE A 108 -25.16 -17.75 43.74
CA PHE A 108 -26.08 -18.82 44.14
C PHE A 108 -25.54 -19.62 45.34
N MET A 109 -24.25 -19.92 45.37
CA MET A 109 -23.60 -20.60 46.50
C MET A 109 -23.63 -19.75 47.77
N THR A 110 -23.41 -18.43 47.67
CA THR A 110 -23.54 -17.51 48.82
C THR A 110 -24.98 -17.44 49.32
N LEU A 111 -25.97 -17.37 48.42
CA LEU A 111 -27.39 -17.42 48.80
C LEU A 111 -27.77 -18.73 49.50
N LEU A 112 -27.28 -19.87 49.02
CA LEU A 112 -27.49 -21.16 49.68
C LEU A 112 -26.78 -21.22 51.04
N PHE A 113 -25.56 -20.69 51.13
CA PHE A 113 -24.82 -20.61 52.38
C PHE A 113 -25.55 -19.73 53.39
N ASP A 114 -26.02 -18.56 52.99
CA ASP A 114 -26.85 -17.69 53.83
C ASP A 114 -28.18 -18.35 54.19
N LEU A 115 -28.82 -19.11 53.29
CA LEU A 115 -30.05 -19.84 53.62
C LEU A 115 -29.81 -20.95 54.66
N VAL A 116 -28.67 -21.64 54.59
CA VAL A 116 -28.28 -22.71 55.51
C VAL A 116 -27.78 -22.15 56.85
N PHE A 117 -27.03 -21.04 56.84
CA PHE A 117 -26.40 -20.46 58.03
C PHE A 117 -27.22 -19.34 58.70
N SER A 118 -28.10 -18.65 57.99
CA SER A 118 -29.11 -17.76 58.60
C SER A 118 -30.12 -18.54 59.45
N GLY A 119 -30.21 -19.85 59.26
CA GLY A 119 -30.93 -20.78 60.14
C GLY A 119 -30.21 -21.10 61.47
N TYR A 120 -28.97 -20.66 61.69
CA TYR A 120 -28.24 -20.82 62.95
C TYR A 120 -28.17 -19.51 63.75
N THR A 121 -29.34 -18.96 64.07
CA THR A 121 -29.52 -18.16 65.29
C THR A 121 -30.57 -18.83 66.17
N PRO A 122 -30.30 -19.06 67.48
CA PRO A 122 -31.16 -19.87 68.33
C PRO A 122 -32.31 -19.01 68.86
N ARG A 123 -33.34 -18.76 68.04
CA ARG A 123 -34.68 -18.34 68.49
C ARG A 123 -35.60 -18.17 67.28
N THR A 124 -36.26 -19.24 66.89
CA THR A 124 -37.66 -19.26 66.44
C THR A 124 -38.06 -20.72 66.14
N THR A 125 -38.36 -21.46 67.20
CA THR A 125 -39.28 -22.60 67.10
C THR A 125 -40.64 -22.11 66.64
N ARG A 126 -41.00 -22.36 65.36
CA ARG A 126 -42.27 -22.92 64.88
C ARG A 126 -42.52 -22.51 63.42
N ALA A 127 -42.91 -23.51 62.63
CA ALA A 127 -43.12 -23.50 61.17
C ALA A 127 -41.79 -23.30 60.43
N ILE A 128 -41.17 -24.34 59.87
CA ILE A 128 -41.58 -24.89 58.59
C ILE A 128 -41.11 -26.36 58.49
N ARG A 129 -42.06 -27.27 58.30
CA ARG A 129 -41.93 -28.57 57.61
C ARG A 129 -42.99 -28.54 56.49
N PRO A 130 -42.85 -29.27 55.39
CA PRO A 130 -41.65 -29.73 54.67
C PRO A 130 -41.75 -29.39 53.16
N LEU A 131 -40.65 -29.01 52.51
CA LEU A 131 -40.56 -28.96 51.04
C LEU A 131 -39.38 -29.82 50.55
N THR A 132 -39.16 -30.94 51.22
CA THR A 132 -38.32 -32.05 50.76
C THR A 132 -39.16 -32.98 49.89
N HIS A 133 -39.47 -32.58 48.65
CA HIS A 133 -39.92 -33.56 47.66
C HIS A 133 -39.81 -33.17 46.17
N ILE A 134 -39.25 -32.01 45.81
CA ILE A 134 -39.20 -31.58 44.39
C ILE A 134 -37.77 -31.59 43.81
N PHE A 135 -36.74 -31.83 44.61
CA PHE A 135 -35.34 -31.83 44.16
C PHE A 135 -34.72 -33.23 44.02
N SER A 136 -35.53 -34.23 43.66
CA SER A 136 -35.03 -35.58 43.30
C SER A 136 -35.35 -35.99 41.87
N ARG A 137 -35.83 -35.06 41.01
CA ARG A 137 -36.14 -35.36 39.60
C ARG A 137 -35.24 -34.66 38.58
N SER A 138 -34.51 -33.62 38.97
CA SER A 138 -33.70 -32.82 38.02
C SER A 138 -32.25 -33.27 37.90
N VAL A 139 -31.80 -34.25 38.71
CA VAL A 139 -30.42 -34.79 38.66
C VAL A 139 -30.32 -36.04 37.77
N GLN A 140 -31.44 -36.51 37.20
CA GLN A 140 -31.47 -37.64 36.27
C GLN A 140 -31.46 -37.24 34.79
N GLU A 141 -31.58 -35.95 34.45
CA GLU A 141 -31.55 -35.46 33.06
C GLU A 141 -30.21 -34.82 32.63
N VAL A 142 -29.25 -34.67 33.56
CA VAL A 142 -27.87 -34.33 33.22
C VAL A 142 -27.04 -35.61 33.33
N GLY A 143 -27.23 -36.49 32.36
CA GLY A 143 -26.45 -37.71 32.20
C GLY A 143 -24.97 -37.40 32.05
N ILE A 144 -24.19 -37.93 32.97
CA ILE A 144 -22.84 -38.45 32.70
C ILE A 144 -23.01 -39.67 31.80
#